data_AF-A0AAU2VXR0-F1
#
_entry.id   AF-A0AAU2VXR0-F1
#
_cell.length_a   1.000
_cell.length_b   1.000
_cell.length_c   1.000
_cell.angle_alpha   90.00
_cell.angle_beta   90.00
_cell.angle_gamma   90.00
#
_symmetry.space_group_name_H-M   'P 1'
#
loop_
_entity.id
_entity.type
_entity.pdbx_description
1 polymer ?
#
loop_
_entity_poly.entity_id
_entity_poly.type
_entity_poly.pdbx_seq_one_letter_code
_entity_poly.pdbx_strand_id
1 'polypeptide(L)'
;MAASADSIDDMDRLRHGVMSCLPPYKRARPTVTEPAPVDLIDLRDANGNLCVVRVTGRYQPGVLTGHDILQADVLVSASFVDARLELYLLQRDLDAWQHDLTQFAPGKGATIGGDRGVSLGFFMHEDRTLSLTVQDPDRMNLALRAVP
;
A
#
# COMPACT_ATOMS: atom_id res chain seq x y z
N MET A 1 17.87 -50.67 57.44
CA MET A 1 17.82 -50.12 56.07
C MET A 1 16.54 -49.28 56.02
N ALA A 2 16.50 -48.00 56.44
CA ALA A 2 17.17 -46.78 55.92
C ALA A 2 16.88 -46.60 54.41
N ALA A 3 16.23 -45.54 53.91
CA ALA A 3 16.11 -44.11 54.27
C ALA A 3 14.63 -43.62 54.29
N SER A 4 14.13 -42.68 55.12
CA SER A 4 14.38 -41.20 55.25
C SER A 4 14.10 -40.43 53.94
N ALA A 5 13.43 -39.29 53.82
CA ALA A 5 12.69 -38.30 54.64
C ALA A 5 11.75 -37.53 53.65
N ASP A 6 10.60 -36.95 54.02
CA ASP A 6 10.30 -35.51 54.28
C ASP A 6 8.93 -35.25 53.59
N SER A 7 7.88 -34.73 54.25
CA SER A 7 7.65 -33.33 54.63
C SER A 7 7.27 -32.42 53.46
N ILE A 8 6.04 -31.88 53.54
CA ILE A 8 5.55 -30.62 52.92
C ILE A 8 5.39 -30.63 51.40
N ASP A 9 4.16 -30.74 50.91
CA ASP A 9 3.43 -29.64 50.22
C ASP A 9 2.08 -30.18 49.69
N ASP A 10 1.11 -30.20 50.60
CA ASP A 10 -0.31 -30.47 50.38
C ASP A 10 -0.94 -29.18 49.83
N MET A 11 -0.66 -28.82 48.56
CA MET A 11 -1.15 -27.54 48.02
C MET A 11 -1.03 -27.37 46.48
N ASP A 12 -1.20 -28.40 45.64
CA ASP A 12 -1.24 -28.12 44.18
C ASP A 12 -2.07 -29.04 43.27
N ARG A 13 -3.00 -29.85 43.79
CA ARG A 13 -3.86 -30.67 42.91
C ARG A 13 -5.26 -30.88 43.47
N LEU A 14 -6.13 -29.90 43.25
CA LEU A 14 -7.54 -30.12 42.90
C LEU A 14 -8.09 -28.86 42.22
N ARG A 15 -7.82 -28.78 40.92
CA ARG A 15 -8.65 -28.08 39.94
C ARG A 15 -10.11 -28.50 40.17
N HIS A 16 -11.03 -27.52 40.16
CA HIS A 16 -12.37 -27.50 39.55
C HIS A 16 -13.24 -26.49 40.31
N GLY A 17 -13.29 -25.26 39.81
CA GLY A 17 -14.13 -24.19 40.34
C GLY A 17 -14.15 -23.01 39.39
N VAL A 18 -15.07 -23.04 38.44
CA VAL A 18 -15.35 -21.97 37.46
C VAL A 18 -15.99 -20.79 38.19
N MET A 19 -15.38 -19.60 38.13
CA MET A 19 -16.06 -18.29 38.07
C MET A 19 -15.01 -17.17 37.91
N SER A 20 -14.64 -16.86 36.66
CA SER A 20 -14.01 -15.58 36.34
C SER A 20 -15.08 -14.64 35.80
N CYS A 21 -15.62 -13.81 36.70
CA CYS A 21 -16.55 -12.74 36.36
C CYS A 21 -15.76 -11.57 35.73
N LEU A 22 -15.48 -11.65 34.43
CA LEU A 22 -15.06 -10.49 33.65
C LEU A 22 -16.30 -9.78 33.06
N PRO A 23 -16.40 -8.44 33.15
CA PRO A 23 -17.56 -7.68 32.69
C PRO A 23 -17.71 -7.72 31.15
N PRO A 24 -18.94 -7.70 30.60
CA PRO A 24 -19.22 -8.01 29.19
C PRO A 24 -18.81 -6.95 28.16
N TYR A 25 -18.16 -5.85 28.56
CA TYR A 25 -17.76 -4.76 27.64
C TYR A 25 -16.24 -4.68 27.40
N LYS A 26 -15.50 -5.78 27.55
CA LYS A 26 -14.14 -5.88 26.98
C LYS A 26 -14.05 -6.96 25.91
N ARG A 27 -15.08 -7.06 25.05
CA ARG A 27 -14.79 -7.44 23.68
C ARG A 27 -13.98 -6.28 23.11
N ALA A 28 -12.66 -6.43 23.07
CA ALA A 28 -11.88 -5.69 22.11
C ALA A 28 -12.65 -5.84 20.79
N ARG A 29 -13.21 -4.73 20.28
CA ARG A 29 -13.65 -4.72 18.89
C ARG A 29 -12.46 -5.30 18.12
N PRO A 30 -12.65 -6.25 17.19
CA PRO A 30 -11.63 -6.43 16.19
C PRO A 30 -11.39 -5.02 15.67
N THR A 31 -10.22 -4.45 15.96
CA THR A 31 -9.71 -3.37 15.16
C THR A 31 -9.78 -3.98 13.78
N VAL A 32 -10.73 -3.51 12.97
CA VAL A 32 -10.58 -3.65 11.54
C VAL A 32 -9.25 -2.97 11.32
N THR A 33 -8.19 -3.77 11.22
CA THR A 33 -6.89 -3.30 10.79
C THR A 33 -7.19 -2.85 9.39
N GLU A 34 -7.50 -1.56 9.23
CA GLU A 34 -7.52 -0.96 7.92
C GLU A 34 -6.21 -1.39 7.29
N PRO A 35 -6.26 -2.06 6.12
CA PRO A 35 -5.05 -2.58 5.52
C PRO A 35 -4.07 -1.43 5.42
N ALA A 36 -2.86 -1.64 5.94
CA ALA A 36 -1.82 -0.62 5.87
C ALA A 36 -1.67 -0.17 4.41
N PRO A 37 -1.45 1.14 4.15
CA PRO A 37 -1.28 1.62 2.80
C PRO A 37 -0.20 0.84 2.06
N VAL A 38 -0.43 0.56 0.79
CA VAL A 38 0.47 -0.26 -0.04
C VAL A 38 1.05 0.61 -1.15
N ASP A 39 2.37 0.66 -1.25
CA ASP A 39 3.07 1.31 -2.35
C ASP A 39 3.11 0.37 -3.56
N LEU A 40 2.45 0.77 -4.65
CA LEU A 40 2.51 0.08 -5.93
C LEU A 40 3.78 0.46 -6.71
N ILE A 41 4.19 1.72 -6.58
CA ILE A 41 5.41 2.26 -7.16
C ILE A 41 6.10 3.10 -6.08
N ASP A 42 7.42 2.94 -5.96
CA ASP A 42 8.30 3.82 -5.21
C ASP A 42 9.52 4.14 -6.08
N LEU A 43 9.52 5.31 -6.72
CA LEU A 43 10.63 5.80 -7.53
C LEU A 43 11.34 6.92 -6.79
N ARG A 44 12.65 6.76 -6.63
CA ARG A 44 13.53 7.75 -6.02
C ARG A 44 14.80 7.86 -6.83
N ASP A 45 15.25 9.09 -7.07
CA ASP A 45 16.56 9.33 -7.66
C ASP A 45 17.53 9.97 -6.64
N ALA A 46 18.80 10.03 -7.02
CA ALA A 46 19.85 10.62 -6.19
C ALA A 46 19.71 12.14 -5.99
N ASN A 47 18.89 12.81 -6.80
CA ASN A 47 18.64 14.25 -6.71
C ASN A 47 17.50 14.59 -5.74
N GLY A 48 16.89 13.57 -5.11
CA GLY A 48 15.77 13.74 -4.20
C GLY A 48 14.42 13.84 -4.91
N ASN A 49 14.35 13.53 -6.22
CA ASN A 49 13.07 13.38 -6.89
C ASN A 49 12.41 12.07 -6.42
N LEU A 50 11.12 12.16 -6.11
CA LEU A 50 10.30 11.09 -5.59
C LEU A 50 9.00 11.03 -6.38
N CYS A 51 8.58 9.81 -6.71
CA CYS A 51 7.22 9.52 -7.12
C CYS A 51 6.76 8.20 -6.47
N VAL A 52 5.73 8.29 -5.63
CA VAL A 52 5.10 7.12 -5.00
C VAL A 52 3.65 7.04 -5.44
N VAL A 53 3.22 5.86 -5.86
CA VAL A 53 1.80 5.56 -6.04
C VAL A 53 1.38 4.64 -4.90
N ARG A 54 0.61 5.17 -3.96
CA ARG A 54 0.22 4.51 -2.71
C ARG A 54 -1.27 4.25 -2.68
N VAL A 55 -1.67 2.99 -2.65
CA VAL A 55 -3.07 2.61 -2.37
C VAL A 55 -3.35 2.88 -0.89
N THR A 56 -4.33 3.73 -0.63
CA THR A 56 -4.73 4.15 0.73
C THR A 56 -6.04 3.54 1.17
N GLY A 57 -6.82 2.97 0.25
CA GLY A 57 -8.05 2.29 0.61
C GLY A 57 -8.86 1.81 -0.59
N ARG A 58 -10.11 1.46 -0.30
CA ARG A 58 -11.13 1.10 -1.29
C ARG A 58 -12.17 2.21 -1.30
N TYR A 59 -12.33 2.89 -2.42
CA TYR A 59 -13.34 3.94 -2.60
C TYR A 59 -14.74 3.33 -2.74
N GLN A 60 -14.87 2.31 -3.58
CA GLN A 60 -16.13 1.58 -3.76
C GLN A 60 -15.83 0.08 -3.78
N PRO A 61 -16.19 -0.68 -2.72
CA PRO A 61 -16.13 -2.12 -2.77
C PRO A 61 -17.18 -2.61 -3.76
N GLY A 62 -16.73 -3.26 -4.83
CA GLY A 62 -17.59 -3.87 -5.82
C GLY A 62 -18.38 -5.01 -5.19
N VAL A 63 -19.66 -5.13 -5.56
CA VAL A 63 -20.47 -6.32 -5.22
C VAL A 63 -19.92 -7.57 -5.95
N LEU A 64 -19.24 -7.35 -7.08
CA LEU A 64 -18.56 -8.36 -7.89
C LEU A 64 -17.03 -8.19 -7.77
N THR A 65 -16.32 -9.30 -7.63
CA THR A 65 -14.85 -9.35 -7.66
C THR A 65 -14.31 -8.64 -8.90
N GLY A 66 -13.37 -7.72 -8.72
CA GLY A 66 -12.73 -6.95 -9.79
C GLY A 66 -13.45 -5.69 -10.26
N HIS A 67 -14.56 -5.35 -9.62
CA HIS A 67 -15.20 -4.03 -9.75
C HIS A 67 -14.86 -3.09 -8.58
N ASP A 68 -13.90 -3.49 -7.75
CA ASP A 68 -13.36 -2.64 -6.71
C ASP A 68 -12.69 -1.42 -7.34
N ILE A 69 -13.04 -0.23 -6.85
CA ILE A 69 -12.29 0.99 -7.10
C ILE A 69 -11.38 1.21 -5.90
N LEU A 70 -10.07 1.14 -6.14
CA LEU A 70 -9.06 1.50 -5.16
C LEU A 70 -8.86 3.01 -5.18
N GLN A 71 -8.69 3.56 -3.98
CA GLN A 71 -8.25 4.93 -3.78
C GLN A 71 -6.73 4.89 -3.58
N ALA A 72 -6.02 5.72 -4.34
CA ALA A 72 -4.58 5.85 -4.25
C ALA A 72 -4.16 7.32 -4.21
N ASP A 73 -3.02 7.57 -3.60
CA ASP A 73 -2.32 8.84 -3.65
C ASP A 73 -1.11 8.73 -4.58
N VAL A 74 -0.89 9.79 -5.35
CA VAL A 74 0.31 10.04 -6.13
C VAL A 74 1.10 11.11 -5.37
N LEU A 75 2.17 10.69 -4.71
CA LEU A 75 3.05 11.57 -3.96
C LEU A 75 4.25 11.92 -4.85
N VAL A 76 4.39 13.19 -5.18
CA VAL A 76 5.49 13.68 -6.03
C VAL A 76 6.26 14.74 -5.29
N SER A 77 7.56 14.54 -5.16
CA SER A 77 8.47 15.56 -4.62
C SER A 77 9.64 15.76 -5.57
N ALA A 78 9.98 17.01 -5.82
CA ALA A 78 11.16 17.47 -6.54
C ALA A 78 11.54 18.85 -5.99
N SER A 79 12.67 19.40 -6.43
CA SER A 79 13.18 20.69 -5.91
C SER A 79 12.22 21.88 -6.04
N PHE A 80 11.22 21.78 -6.90
CA PHE A 80 10.26 22.84 -7.21
C PHE A 80 8.80 22.46 -6.96
N VAL A 81 8.52 21.23 -6.52
CA VAL A 81 7.15 20.74 -6.29
C VAL A 81 7.13 19.70 -5.17
N ASP A 82 6.16 19.83 -4.28
CA ASP A 82 5.80 18.80 -3.31
C ASP A 82 4.28 18.69 -3.37
N ALA A 83 3.77 17.57 -3.88
CA ALA A 83 2.38 17.39 -4.23
C ALA A 83 1.86 16.01 -3.85
N ARG A 84 0.60 15.99 -3.44
CA ARG A 84 -0.21 14.78 -3.25
C ARG A 84 -1.46 14.90 -4.10
N LEU A 85 -1.64 13.98 -5.03
CA LEU A 85 -2.81 13.92 -5.91
C LEU A 85 -3.58 12.64 -5.67
N GLU A 86 -4.90 12.72 -5.78
CA GLU A 86 -5.76 11.56 -5.64
C GLU A 86 -5.95 10.85 -6.98
N LEU A 87 -5.85 9.52 -6.98
CA LEU A 87 -5.98 8.65 -8.14
C LEU A 87 -6.95 7.51 -7.83
N TYR A 88 -7.87 7.24 -8.74
CA TYR A 88 -8.83 6.13 -8.62
C TYR A 88 -8.49 5.01 -9.61
N LEU A 89 -8.19 3.84 -9.06
CA LEU A 89 -7.69 2.68 -9.80
C LEU A 89 -8.72 1.56 -9.83
N LEU A 90 -9.03 1.08 -11.03
CA LEU A 90 -9.78 -0.14 -11.25
C LEU A 90 -8.80 -1.30 -11.45
N GLN A 91 -9.23 -2.52 -11.13
CA GLN A 91 -8.39 -3.70 -11.32
C GLN A 91 -7.86 -3.82 -12.76
N ARG A 92 -8.70 -3.53 -13.77
CA ARG A 92 -8.26 -3.53 -15.18
C ARG A 92 -7.12 -2.56 -15.48
N ASP A 93 -7.05 -1.43 -14.77
CA ASP A 93 -5.97 -0.46 -14.98
C ASP A 93 -4.67 -1.03 -14.43
N LEU A 94 -4.73 -1.70 -13.27
CA LEU A 94 -3.58 -2.37 -12.68
C LEU A 94 -3.10 -3.53 -13.55
N ASP A 95 -4.01 -4.33 -14.12
CA ASP A 95 -3.66 -5.44 -15.01
C ASP A 95 -2.96 -4.93 -16.28
N ALA A 96 -3.52 -3.88 -16.91
CA ALA A 96 -2.92 -3.24 -18.08
C ALA A 96 -1.55 -2.61 -17.74
N TRP A 97 -1.48 -1.89 -16.62
CA TRP A 97 -0.25 -1.23 -16.22
C TRP A 97 0.84 -2.21 -15.82
N GLN A 98 0.51 -3.31 -15.13
CA GLN A 98 1.45 -4.40 -14.86
C GLN A 98 1.96 -5.02 -16.16
N HIS A 99 1.08 -5.23 -17.14
CA HIS A 99 1.48 -5.73 -18.46
C HIS A 99 2.49 -4.80 -19.13
N ASP A 100 2.18 -3.50 -19.22
CA ASP A 100 3.02 -2.50 -19.85
C ASP A 100 4.38 -2.37 -19.13
N LEU A 101 4.37 -2.37 -17.79
CA LEU A 101 5.59 -2.32 -16.97
C LEU A 101 6.44 -3.60 -17.08
N THR A 102 5.83 -4.76 -17.36
CA THR A 102 6.58 -6.00 -17.61
C THR A 102 7.35 -5.94 -18.95
N GLN A 103 6.85 -5.15 -19.91
CA GLN A 103 7.50 -4.91 -21.20
C GLN A 103 8.36 -3.65 -21.20
N PHE A 104 8.62 -3.07 -20.02
CA PHE A 104 9.31 -1.80 -19.89
C PHE A 104 10.78 -1.92 -20.29
N ALA A 105 11.10 -1.32 -21.44
CA ALA A 105 12.41 -1.35 -22.07
C ALA A 105 12.67 0.01 -22.73
N PRO A 106 13.92 0.32 -23.11
CA PRO A 106 14.21 1.55 -23.84
C PRO A 106 13.29 1.74 -25.06
N GLY A 107 12.78 2.96 -25.22
CA GLY A 107 11.81 3.32 -26.26
C GLY A 107 10.35 2.92 -25.94
N LYS A 108 10.10 2.32 -24.77
CA LYS A 108 8.75 1.94 -24.32
C LYS A 108 8.25 2.83 -23.19
N GLY A 109 6.93 2.92 -23.11
CA GLY A 109 6.23 3.63 -22.06
C GLY A 109 5.08 2.83 -21.50
N ALA A 110 4.63 3.22 -20.31
CA ALA A 110 3.46 2.69 -19.64
C ALA A 110 2.66 3.86 -19.08
N THR A 111 1.33 3.78 -19.11
CA THR A 111 0.47 4.85 -18.59
C THR A 111 -0.59 4.24 -17.69
N ILE A 112 -0.95 4.94 -16.62
CA ILE A 112 -2.09 4.60 -15.77
C ILE A 112 -2.96 5.83 -15.50
N GLY A 113 -4.27 5.62 -15.40
CA GLY A 113 -5.25 6.68 -15.15
C GLY A 113 -5.62 7.50 -16.40
N GLY A 114 -6.08 8.74 -16.18
CA GLY A 114 -6.42 9.71 -17.24
C GLY A 114 -7.87 9.74 -17.71
N ASP A 115 -8.63 8.66 -17.58
CA ASP A 115 -10.07 8.65 -17.85
C ASP A 115 -10.91 9.18 -16.66
N ARG A 116 -10.29 9.29 -15.48
CA ARG A 116 -10.90 9.67 -14.20
C ARG A 116 -10.18 10.82 -13.47
N GLY A 117 -9.40 11.63 -14.19
CA GLY A 117 -8.63 12.74 -13.62
C GLY A 117 -7.13 12.49 -13.79
N VAL A 118 -6.41 12.31 -12.67
CA VAL A 118 -4.96 12.16 -12.67
C VAL A 118 -4.51 11.01 -13.58
N SER A 119 -3.46 11.25 -14.37
CA SER A 119 -2.73 10.24 -15.12
C SER A 119 -1.24 10.28 -14.80
N LEU A 120 -0.61 9.12 -14.88
CA LEU A 120 0.84 8.97 -14.79
C LEU A 120 1.35 8.26 -16.04
N GLY A 121 2.31 8.89 -16.70
CA GLY A 121 3.05 8.30 -17.81
C GLY A 121 4.50 8.02 -17.42
N PHE A 122 4.98 6.85 -17.78
CA PHE A 122 6.37 6.43 -17.63
C PHE A 122 6.92 6.19 -19.01
N PHE A 123 8.15 6.65 -19.26
CA PHE A 123 8.83 6.40 -20.53
C PHE A 123 10.31 6.16 -20.28
N MET A 124 10.80 5.01 -20.73
CA MET A 124 12.21 4.67 -20.67
C MET A 124 12.89 5.18 -21.94
N HIS A 125 13.77 6.16 -21.80
CA HIS A 125 14.57 6.66 -22.91
C HIS A 125 15.65 5.66 -23.33
N GLU A 126 16.19 5.83 -24.54
CA GLU A 126 17.26 4.99 -25.10
C GLU A 126 18.53 4.97 -24.25
N ASP A 127 18.82 6.10 -23.59
CA ASP A 127 19.92 6.27 -22.64
C ASP A 127 19.65 5.64 -21.26
N ARG A 128 18.53 4.92 -21.11
CA ARG A 128 18.03 4.33 -19.86
C ARG A 128 17.66 5.34 -18.78
N THR A 129 17.47 6.62 -19.12
CA THR A 129 16.83 7.57 -18.22
C THR A 129 15.31 7.40 -18.24
N LEU A 130 14.68 7.50 -17.07
CA LEU A 130 13.24 7.37 -16.91
C LEU A 130 12.61 8.76 -16.93
N SER A 131 11.69 9.01 -17.85
CA SER A 131 10.77 10.14 -17.73
C SER A 131 9.48 9.70 -17.06
N LEU A 132 9.05 10.50 -16.10
CA LEU A 132 7.76 10.43 -15.46
C LEU A 132 6.98 11.69 -15.83
N THR A 133 5.75 11.53 -16.26
CA THR A 133 4.79 12.63 -16.46
C THR A 133 3.61 12.41 -15.52
N VAL A 134 3.22 13.44 -14.79
CA VAL A 134 2.03 13.44 -13.94
C VAL A 134 1.11 14.55 -14.43
N GLN A 135 -0.09 14.17 -14.85
CA GLN A 135 -1.08 15.11 -15.37
C GLN A 135 -2.36 15.01 -14.54
N ASP A 136 -2.68 16.07 -13.84
CA ASP A 136 -3.98 16.38 -13.28
C ASP A 136 -4.62 17.47 -14.17
N PRO A 137 -5.63 17.14 -14.98
CA PRO A 137 -6.24 18.08 -15.94
C PRO A 137 -6.68 19.41 -15.32
N ASP A 138 -7.06 19.39 -14.04
CA ASP A 138 -7.62 20.54 -13.36
C ASP A 138 -6.58 21.32 -12.54
N ARG A 139 -5.46 20.67 -12.17
CA ARG A 139 -4.53 21.22 -11.17
C ARG A 139 -3.08 21.31 -11.61
N MET A 140 -2.58 20.36 -12.38
CA MET A 140 -1.14 20.22 -12.56
C MET A 140 -0.74 19.44 -13.80
N ASN A 141 0.29 19.91 -14.49
CA ASN A 141 1.01 19.10 -15.47
C ASN A 141 2.50 19.18 -15.16
N LEU A 142 3.11 18.05 -14.85
CA LEU A 142 4.47 17.94 -14.39
C LEU A 142 5.20 16.85 -15.19
N ALA A 143 6.42 17.12 -15.61
CA ALA A 143 7.33 16.12 -16.15
C ALA A 143 8.64 16.13 -15.35
N LEU A 144 9.05 14.94 -14.91
CA LEU A 144 10.29 14.68 -14.21
C LEU A 144 11.13 13.70 -15.03
N ARG A 145 12.45 13.84 -14.97
CA ARG A 145 13.38 12.85 -15.51
C ARG A 145 14.22 12.33 -14.35
N ALA A 146 14.08 11.05 -14.06
CA ALA A 146 14.89 10.32 -13.11
C ALA A 146 16.01 9.57 -13.86
N VAL A 147 17.21 9.61 -13.31
CA VAL A 147 18.30 8.72 -13.72
C VAL A 147 18.30 7.56 -12.73
N PRO A 148 18.05 6.31 -13.16
CA PRO A 148 18.07 5.16 -12.27
C PRO A 148 19.47 4.86 -11.72
#